data_AF-A0A970R6Y0-F1
#
_entry.id   AF-A0A970R6Y0-F1
#
_cell.length_a   1.000
_cell.length_b   1.000
_cell.length_c   1.000
_cell.angle_alpha   90.00
_cell.angle_beta   90.00
_cell.angle_gamma   90.00
#
_symmetry.space_group_name_H-M   'P 1'
#
loop_
_entity.id
_entity.type
_entity.pdbx_description
1 polymer ?
#
loop_
_entity_poly.entity_id
_entity_poly.type
_entity_poly.pdbx_seq_one_letter_code
_entity_poly.pdbx_strand_id
1 'polypeptide(L)' 'MAETPTNQIPLGFTAPDFELPDVITGTRLTLAELRGRDATVIVFICNHCPYVLHIIDELVKVGNEFKPKGVSFVMI' A
#
# COMPACT_ATOMS: atom_id res chain seq x y z
N MET A 1 -10.35 -9.86 16.80
CA MET A 1 -9.69 -10.08 15.49
C MET A 1 -8.63 -11.14 15.71
N ALA A 2 -8.50 -12.12 14.82
CA ALA A 2 -7.46 -13.14 14.96
C ALA A 2 -6.09 -12.53 14.62
N GLU A 3 -5.08 -12.79 15.46
CA GLU A 3 -3.68 -12.42 15.19
C GLU A 3 -3.13 -13.40 14.14
N THR A 4 -3.31 -13.08 12.86
CA THR A 4 -2.80 -13.91 11.76
C THR A 4 -1.48 -13.32 11.27
N PRO A 5 -0.35 -14.05 11.36
CA PRO A 5 0.92 -13.57 10.84
C PRO A 5 0.88 -13.47 9.30
N THR A 6 1.74 -12.61 8.74
CA THR A 6 1.87 -12.48 7.29
C THR A 6 2.32 -13.78 6.64
N ASN A 7 1.81 -14.07 5.44
CA ASN A 7 2.29 -15.19 4.63
C ASN A 7 3.69 -14.88 4.11
N GLN A 8 4.60 -15.86 4.16
CA GLN A 8 5.92 -15.71 3.57
C GLN A 8 5.83 -15.80 2.05
N ILE A 9 6.11 -14.70 1.38
CA ILE A 9 6.26 -14.63 -0.07
C ILE A 9 7.77 -14.55 -0.37
N PRO A 10 8.32 -15.39 -1.27
CA PRO A 10 9.74 -15.37 -1.58
C PRO A 10 10.16 -14.02 -2.21
N LEU A 11 11.37 -13.57 -1.88
CA LEU A 11 11.96 -12.40 -2.52
C LEU A 11 12.11 -12.62 -4.03
N GLY A 12 11.90 -11.57 -4.82
CA GLY A 12 11.85 -11.66 -6.28
C GLY A 12 10.49 -12.09 -6.84
N PHE A 13 9.49 -12.34 -5.98
CA PHE A 13 8.11 -12.51 -6.42
C PHE A 13 7.62 -11.25 -7.14
N THR A 14 7.17 -11.42 -8.38
CA THR A 14 6.62 -10.34 -9.19
C THR A 14 5.25 -9.95 -8.63
N ALA A 15 5.06 -8.68 -8.32
CA ALA A 15 3.77 -8.15 -7.93
C ALA A 15 2.72 -8.43 -9.02
N PRO A 16 1.59 -9.09 -8.69
CA PRO A 16 0.49 -9.26 -9.62
C PRO A 16 -0.07 -7.90 -10.01
N ASP A 17 -0.50 -7.78 -11.26
CA ASP A 17 -1.24 -6.60 -11.70
C ASP A 17 -2.63 -6.57 -11.04
N PHE A 18 -3.21 -5.38 -10.92
CA PHE A 18 -4.55 -5.17 -10.37
C PHE A 18 -5.21 -3.96 -11.01
N GLU A 19 -6.54 -3.93 -10.92
CA GLU A 19 -7.36 -2.76 -11.26
C GLU A 19 -8.40 -2.57 -10.15
N LEU A 20 -8.22 -1.53 -9.35
CA LEU A 20 -9.05 -1.27 -8.16
C LEU A 20 -9.69 0.12 -8.24
N PRO A 21 -10.90 0.31 -7.70
CA PRO A 21 -11.51 1.62 -7.65
C PRO A 21 -10.82 2.47 -6.58
N ASP A 22 -10.42 3.68 -6.92
CA ASP A 22 -10.07 4.70 -5.94
C ASP A 22 -11.33 5.14 -5.18
N VAL A 23 -11.24 5.13 -3.85
CA VAL A 23 -12.36 5.48 -2.97
C VAL A 23 -12.69 6.97 -2.98
N ILE A 24 -11.77 7.83 -3.45
CA ILE A 24 -11.98 9.28 -3.51
C ILE A 24 -12.68 9.67 -4.82
N THR A 25 -12.12 9.24 -5.95
CA THR A 25 -12.59 9.65 -7.29
C THR A 25 -13.56 8.66 -7.93
N GLY A 26 -13.63 7.41 -7.44
CA GLY A 26 -14.37 6.32 -8.06
C GLY A 26 -13.74 5.78 -9.36
N THR A 27 -12.60 6.34 -9.78
CA THR A 27 -11.90 5.93 -11.00
C THR A 27 -11.15 4.63 -10.76
N ARG A 28 -11.13 3.74 -11.77
CA ARG A 28 -10.34 2.51 -11.73
C ARG A 28 -8.87 2.85 -11.98
N LEU A 29 -8.00 2.41 -11.09
CA LEU A 29 -6.56 2.62 -11.18
C LEU A 29 -5.84 1.28 -11.25
N THR A 30 -4.84 1.19 -12.11
CA THR A 30 -3.99 0.02 -12.28
C THR A 30 -2.65 0.15 -11.56
N LEU A 31 -1.97 -0.98 -11.29
CA LEU A 31 -0.61 -0.94 -10.74
C LEU A 31 0.36 -0.17 -11.67
N ALA A 32 0.18 -0.28 -12.98
CA ALA A 32 1.01 0.40 -13.97
C ALA A 32 0.93 1.93 -13.88
N GLU A 33 -0.24 2.47 -13.52
CA GLU A 33 -0.47 3.90 -13.31
C GLU A 33 0.01 4.38 -11.94
N LEU A 34 -0.12 3.53 -10.92
CA LEU A 34 0.18 3.86 -9.54
C LEU A 34 1.67 3.71 -9.16
N ARG A 35 2.46 2.99 -9.96
CA ARG A 35 3.84 2.67 -9.61
C ARG A 35 4.71 3.93 -9.47
N GLY A 36 5.57 3.93 -8.46
CA GLY A 36 6.56 4.98 -8.27
C GLY A 36 7.67 4.90 -9.32
N ARG A 37 8.44 5.99 -9.42
CA ARG A 37 9.61 6.06 -10.31
C ARG A 37 10.69 5.05 -9.91
N ASP A 38 10.94 4.93 -8.60
CA ASP A 38 12.02 4.09 -8.06
C ASP A 38 11.48 2.86 -7.33
N ALA A 39 10.35 2.99 -6.62
CA ALA A 39 9.74 1.88 -5.89
C ALA A 39 8.25 2.08 -5.68
N THR A 40 7.56 0.98 -5.40
CA THR A 40 6.14 0.97 -5.01
C THR A 40 5.99 0.13 -3.75
N VAL A 41 5.31 0.69 -2.74
CA VAL A 41 4.96 0.01 -1.51
C VAL A 41 3.45 -0.20 -1.50
N ILE A 42 3.01 -1.45 -1.49
CA ILE A 42 1.59 -1.83 -1.41
C ILE A 42 1.33 -2.30 0.02
N VAL A 43 0.37 -1.68 0.69
CA VAL A 43 0.02 -2.00 2.09
C VAL A 43 -1.46 -2.37 2.15
N PHE A 44 -1.74 -3.60 2.57
CA PHE A 44 -3.09 -4.05 2.85
C PHE A 44 -3.46 -3.70 4.28
N ILE A 45 -4.45 -2.83 4.45
CA ILE A 45 -4.88 -2.28 5.74
C ILE A 45 -6.38 -2.46 5.95
N CYS A 46 -6.83 -2.12 7.15
CA CYS A 46 -8.23 -2.14 7.50
C CYS A 46 -8.51 -1.03 8.51
N ASN A 47 -9.60 -0.30 8.30
CA ASN A 47 -9.93 0.91 9.06
C ASN A 47 -10.32 0.67 10.52
N HIS A 48 -10.56 -0.59 10.91
CA HIS A 48 -10.92 -0.96 12.28
C HIS A 48 -9.87 -1.83 12.98
N CYS A 49 -8.74 -2.13 12.32
CA CYS A 49 -7.71 -2.99 12.88
C CYS A 49 -6.90 -2.25 13.95
N PRO A 50 -6.83 -2.71 15.21
CA PRO A 50 -6.05 -2.04 16.25
C PRO A 50 -4.58 -1.83 15.87
N TYR A 51 -3.98 -2.79 15.15
CA TYR A 51 -2.61 -2.68 14.66
C TYR A 51 -2.44 -1.54 13.66
N VAL A 52 -3.38 -1.37 12.73
CA VAL A 52 -3.35 -0.28 11.74
C VAL A 52 -3.61 1.05 12.43
N LEU A 53 -4.61 1.13 13.30
CA LEU A 53 -4.92 2.33 14.07
C LEU A 53 -3.72 2.82 14.89
N HIS A 54 -2.89 1.90 15.38
CA HIS A 54 -1.68 2.24 16.13
C HIS A 54 -0.56 2.84 15.27
N ILE A 55 -0.47 2.49 13.98
CA ILE A 55 0.66 2.87 13.11
C ILE A 55 0.32 3.83 11.98
N ILE A 56 -0.96 4.15 11.77
CA ILE A 56 -1.43 4.87 10.58
C ILE A 56 -0.77 6.24 10.41
N ASP A 57 -0.58 6.99 11.50
CA ASP A 57 0.05 8.31 11.45
C ASP A 57 1.51 8.24 11.00
N GLU A 58 2.26 7.22 11.45
CA GLU A 58 3.64 7.00 11.02
C GLU A 58 3.70 6.51 9.56
N LEU A 59 2.76 5.65 9.13
CA LEU A 59 2.65 5.25 7.71
C LEU A 59 2.42 6.46 6.80
N VAL A 60 1.53 7.38 7.19
CA VAL A 60 1.28 8.62 6.44
C VAL A 60 2.53 9.49 6.39
N LYS A 61 3.23 9.65 7.52
CA LYS A 61 4.48 10.42 7.59
C LYS A 61 5.56 9.84 6.68
N VAL A 62 5.79 8.53 6.75
CA VAL A 62 6.77 7.83 5.89
C VAL A 62 6.38 7.96 4.41
N GLY A 63 5.11 7.72 4.06
CA GLY A 63 4.64 7.87 2.69
C GLY A 63 4.91 9.26 2.12
N ASN A 64 4.63 10.31 2.89
CA ASN A 64 4.89 11.69 2.49
C ASN A 64 6.39 12.00 2.38
N GLU A 65 7.24 11.43 3.24
CA GLU A 65 8.69 11.63 3.18
C GLU A 65 9.32 10.99 1.92
N PHE A 66 8.84 9.82 1.53
CA PHE A 66 9.41 9.05 0.41
C PHE A 66 8.75 9.36 -0.95
N LYS A 67 7.56 9.95 -0.96
CA LYS A 67 6.90 10.43 -2.18
C LYS A 67 7.79 11.31 -3.07
N PRO A 68 8.44 12.38 -2.59
CA PRO A 68 9.35 13.18 -3.41
C PRO A 68 10.61 12.43 -3.85
N LYS A 69 10.98 11.35 -3.14
CA LYS A 69 12.11 10.47 -3.49
C LYS A 69 11.75 9.46 -4.59
N GLY A 70 10.53 9.50 -5.14
CA GLY A 70 10.10 8.62 -6.22
C GLY A 70 9.47 7.30 -5.78
N VAL A 71 9.14 7.15 -4.49
CA VAL A 71 8.45 5.98 -3.96
C VAL A 71 6.94 6.26 -3.91
N SER A 72 6.14 5.37 -4.50
CA SER A 72 4.68 5.43 -4.41
C SER A 72 4.17 4.50 -3.32
N PHE A 73 3.24 4.98 -2.50
CA PHE A 73 2.55 4.17 -1.49
C PHE A 73 1.10 3.96 -1.94
N VAL A 74 0.67 2.71 -2.05
CA VAL A 74 -0.68 2.30 -2.42
C VAL A 74 -1.30 1.59 -1.22
N MET A 75 -2.35 2.17 -0.65
CA MET A 75 -3.09 1.63 0.48
C MET A 75 -4.33 0.90 -0.04
N ILE A 76 -4.48 -0.38 0.31
CA ILE A 76 -5.61 -1.24 -0.10
C ILE A 76 -6.38 -1.68 1.14
#